data_AF-A0A1H6NQD3-F1
#
_entry.id   AF-A0A1H6NQD3-F1
#
_cell.length_a   1.000
_cell.length_b   1.000
_cell.length_c   1.000
_cell.angle_alpha   90.00
_cell.angle_beta   90.00
_cell.angle_gamma   90.00
#
_symmetry.space_group_name_H-M   'P 1'
#
loop_
_entity.id
_entity.type
_entity.pdbx_description
1 polymer ?
#
loop_
_entity_poly.entity_id
_entity_poly.type
_entity_poly.pdbx_seq_one_letter_code
_entity_poly.pdbx_strand_id
1 'polypeptide(L)'
;MDGTIDTSSFETEIHGLRWVPRWRINNGQKDSFVVPFPTTHPVNIVFHGESEFRYGQYGVHLGQQDVLTFLGDANQLVHAKFIDCRKDSPTFRRKVEFCFSPTSGRTLIIPPGVAHTFHGLENVFTLNSYDLFLPSIEMLCDRETMWSPENDIINLPEDIAPEDVSAYFAMTEEASDLVYHRLGALQEENLRGYAFQHAETRDFILDDGKRITLRLKEKIQEQDSVSLKTSKINGVVFKVLPFMKTGDESGIVALTRRSPLYLVEHGSTHYDFDSYGLHLGQEDHLVFLGDSKKEITLKLVDMREGSATLFVEDEVVFNPSPGVELVIPCGVAHAFFNMTDVVTVNRPVLYRGEIGDYLPGHDVIDWPLSNTDYVSFRVNKILVGDDFYMSVVVKQKEAMSEYSTYSTPKSVIVYDELSGKYVKVVLKEKMLDEPLG
;
A
#
# COMPACT_ATOMS: atom_id res chain seq x y z
N MET A 1 24.08 10.69 -8.12
CA MET A 1 22.92 11.57 -7.96
C MET A 1 22.82 11.84 -6.48
N ASP A 2 23.04 13.09 -6.11
CA ASP A 2 23.15 13.52 -4.73
C ASP A 2 21.82 13.31 -4.00
N GLY A 3 21.90 12.68 -2.83
CA GLY A 3 20.77 12.22 -2.03
C GLY A 3 20.08 13.33 -1.23
N THR A 4 19.89 14.51 -1.81
CA THR A 4 19.00 15.51 -1.23
C THR A 4 17.56 15.00 -1.35
N ILE A 5 16.91 14.75 -0.22
CA ILE A 5 15.45 14.62 -0.18
C ILE A 5 14.92 15.98 -0.58
N ASP A 6 14.47 16.11 -1.82
CA ASP A 6 13.71 17.27 -2.27
C ASP A 6 12.41 17.31 -1.46
N THR A 7 12.40 18.14 -0.42
CA THR A 7 11.24 18.35 0.45
C THR A 7 10.23 19.31 -0.16
N SER A 8 10.47 19.83 -1.36
CA SER A 8 9.55 20.72 -2.04
C SER A 8 8.51 19.90 -2.81
N SER A 9 7.23 20.12 -2.51
CA SER A 9 6.20 19.76 -3.46
C SER A 9 6.37 20.64 -4.70
N PHE A 10 6.55 20.04 -5.88
CA PHE A 10 6.53 20.81 -7.11
C PHE A 10 5.20 20.60 -7.82
N GLU A 11 4.51 21.71 -8.05
CA GLU A 11 3.31 21.73 -8.88
C GLU A 11 3.71 21.66 -10.35
N THR A 12 2.91 20.93 -11.11
CA THR A 12 3.02 20.92 -12.56
C THR A 12 2.25 22.12 -13.16
N GLU A 13 2.20 22.20 -14.49
CA GLU A 13 1.45 23.24 -15.17
C GLU A 13 -0.08 23.07 -15.08
N ILE A 14 -0.57 21.96 -14.51
CA ILE A 14 -1.99 21.75 -14.20
C ILE A 14 -2.21 22.04 -12.72
N HIS A 15 -3.16 22.93 -12.42
CA HIS A 15 -3.43 23.37 -11.05
C HIS A 15 -3.77 22.19 -10.11
N GLY A 16 -2.97 22.02 -9.05
CA GLY A 16 -3.12 20.96 -8.05
C GLY A 16 -2.53 19.60 -8.43
N LEU A 17 -2.15 19.36 -9.70
CA LEU A 17 -1.39 18.17 -10.09
C LEU A 17 0.06 18.37 -9.63
N ARG A 18 0.50 17.57 -8.65
CA ARG A 18 1.78 17.80 -7.98
C ARG A 18 2.39 16.53 -7.40
N TRP A 19 3.70 16.56 -7.24
CA TRP A 19 4.42 15.58 -6.43
C TRP A 19 4.50 16.07 -4.98
N VAL A 20 4.32 15.15 -4.04
CA VAL A 20 4.48 15.41 -2.61
C VAL A 20 5.54 14.44 -2.06
N PRO A 21 6.57 14.94 -1.36
CA PRO A 21 7.56 14.08 -0.74
C PRO A 21 6.93 13.20 0.33
N ARG A 22 7.45 11.99 0.49
CA ARG A 22 7.04 11.06 1.54
C ARG A 22 8.13 10.92 2.57
N TRP A 23 7.71 11.02 3.82
CA TRP A 23 8.57 10.71 4.95
C TRP A 23 8.90 9.21 4.94
N ARG A 24 10.18 8.89 5.12
CA ARG A 24 10.72 7.54 5.21
C ARG A 24 11.85 7.51 6.22
N ILE A 25 12.02 6.38 6.90
CA ILE A 25 13.11 6.17 7.86
C ILE A 25 13.98 5.01 7.40
N ASN A 26 15.29 5.16 7.58
CA ASN A 26 16.24 4.11 7.24
C ASN A 26 16.00 2.84 8.05
N ASN A 27 15.97 1.69 7.38
CA ASN A 27 15.71 0.37 7.94
C ASN A 27 16.99 -0.50 8.01
N GLY A 28 18.10 0.08 8.47
CA GLY A 28 19.36 -0.62 8.72
C GLY A 28 20.32 -0.72 7.53
N GLN A 29 19.90 -0.35 6.31
CA GLN A 29 20.74 -0.26 5.11
C GLN A 29 20.46 1.05 4.36
N LYS A 30 21.43 1.60 3.64
CA LYS A 30 21.33 2.93 2.99
C LYS A 30 20.15 3.03 2.01
N ASP A 31 19.78 1.93 1.36
CA ASP A 31 18.69 1.83 0.38
C ASP A 31 17.45 1.07 0.89
N SER A 32 17.35 0.82 2.20
CA SER A 32 16.22 0.15 2.86
C SER A 32 15.46 1.13 3.74
N PHE A 33 14.13 1.12 3.64
CA PHE A 33 13.29 2.15 4.27
C PHE A 33 11.99 1.59 4.84
N VAL A 34 11.55 2.16 5.98
CA VAL A 34 10.16 2.03 6.45
C VAL A 34 9.40 3.29 6.07
N VAL A 35 8.22 3.11 5.46
CA VAL A 35 7.38 4.20 4.95
C VAL A 35 5.98 4.10 5.55
N PRO A 36 5.67 4.90 6.59
CA PRO A 36 4.33 4.94 7.19
C PRO A 36 3.28 5.49 6.23
N PHE A 37 2.08 4.93 6.27
CA PHE A 37 0.88 5.43 5.60
C PHE A 37 -0.17 5.73 6.68
N PRO A 38 -0.24 6.98 7.19
CA PRO A 38 -1.05 7.34 8.33
C PRO A 38 -2.52 7.53 7.93
N THR A 39 -3.19 6.43 7.62
CA THR A 39 -4.60 6.39 7.27
C THR A 39 -5.25 5.09 7.73
N THR A 40 -6.51 5.16 8.14
CA THR A 40 -7.37 3.99 8.36
C THR A 40 -8.27 3.70 7.15
N HIS A 41 -8.20 4.56 6.12
CA HIS A 41 -9.01 4.45 4.90
C HIS A 41 -8.55 3.28 4.04
N PRO A 42 -9.41 2.74 3.17
CA PRO A 42 -9.00 1.70 2.24
C PRO A 42 -7.87 2.20 1.32
N VAL A 43 -6.97 1.29 0.97
CA VAL A 43 -5.86 1.55 0.03
C VAL A 43 -5.82 0.39 -0.93
N ASN A 44 -5.60 0.67 -2.21
CA ASN A 44 -5.52 -0.38 -3.22
C ASN A 44 -4.07 -0.64 -3.60
N ILE A 45 -3.70 -1.91 -3.72
CA ILE A 45 -2.52 -2.32 -4.48
C ILE A 45 -2.99 -2.55 -5.91
N VAL A 46 -2.41 -1.85 -6.87
CA VAL A 46 -2.63 -2.13 -8.30
C VAL A 46 -1.34 -2.72 -8.87
N PHE A 47 -1.47 -3.83 -9.57
CA PHE A 47 -0.37 -4.50 -10.27
C PHE A 47 -0.70 -4.57 -11.77
N HIS A 48 0.32 -4.42 -12.60
CA HIS A 48 0.15 -4.21 -14.05
C HIS A 48 0.68 -5.36 -14.92
N GLY A 49 1.15 -6.45 -14.31
CA GLY A 49 1.70 -7.61 -15.02
C GLY A 49 3.19 -7.48 -15.37
N GLU A 50 3.75 -8.55 -15.93
CA GLU A 50 5.15 -8.59 -16.40
C GLU A 50 5.25 -8.31 -17.91
N SER A 51 4.17 -8.61 -18.65
CA SER A 51 4.02 -8.35 -20.08
C SER A 51 3.57 -6.91 -20.39
N GLU A 52 3.72 -6.48 -21.65
CA GLU A 52 3.39 -5.11 -22.09
C GLU A 52 1.96 -4.73 -21.67
N PHE A 53 1.86 -3.65 -20.89
CA PHE A 53 0.63 -3.18 -20.29
C PHE A 53 0.27 -1.79 -20.79
N ARG A 54 -0.98 -1.62 -21.24
CA ARG A 54 -1.52 -0.33 -21.68
C ARG A 54 -2.97 -0.17 -21.26
N TYR A 55 -3.30 0.98 -20.67
CA TYR A 55 -4.69 1.36 -20.39
C TYR A 55 -5.48 1.70 -21.65
N GLY A 56 -4.83 2.24 -22.69
CA GLY A 56 -5.44 2.61 -23.98
C GLY A 56 -6.39 3.82 -23.95
N GLN A 57 -6.59 4.42 -22.78
CA GLN A 57 -7.47 5.56 -22.55
C GLN A 57 -6.98 6.38 -21.36
N TYR A 58 -7.43 7.64 -21.28
CA TYR A 58 -7.37 8.41 -20.05
C TYR A 58 -8.52 8.00 -19.13
N GLY A 59 -8.25 7.89 -17.82
CA GLY A 59 -9.29 7.88 -16.79
C GLY A 59 -9.48 9.27 -16.19
N VAL A 60 -10.72 9.67 -15.95
CA VAL A 60 -11.10 10.89 -15.22
C VAL A 60 -11.98 10.49 -14.05
N HIS A 61 -11.51 10.75 -12.83
CA HIS A 61 -12.31 10.63 -11.62
C HIS A 61 -12.93 11.98 -11.26
N LEU A 62 -14.23 12.06 -10.99
CA LEU A 62 -14.89 13.34 -10.63
C LEU A 62 -14.99 13.54 -9.11
N GLY A 63 -15.08 12.45 -8.35
CA GLY A 63 -15.22 12.40 -6.90
C GLY A 63 -14.02 11.78 -6.19
N GLN A 64 -12.95 11.44 -6.90
CA GLN A 64 -11.74 10.88 -6.32
C GLN A 64 -10.51 11.70 -6.71
N GLN A 65 -9.71 12.05 -5.70
CA GLN A 65 -8.34 12.49 -5.86
C GLN A 65 -7.43 11.28 -5.72
N ASP A 66 -6.64 10.99 -6.75
CA ASP A 66 -5.70 9.88 -6.69
C ASP A 66 -4.41 10.30 -5.98
N VAL A 67 -3.98 9.47 -5.02
CA VAL A 67 -2.78 9.66 -4.21
C VAL A 67 -1.88 8.45 -4.45
N LEU A 68 -1.10 8.52 -5.54
CA LEU A 68 -0.43 7.37 -6.14
C LEU A 68 1.05 7.29 -5.75
N THR A 69 1.45 6.17 -5.14
CA THR A 69 2.86 5.85 -4.89
C THR A 69 3.29 4.70 -5.79
N PHE A 70 4.33 4.91 -6.60
CA PHE A 70 4.82 3.94 -7.58
C PHE A 70 5.99 3.17 -6.99
N LEU A 71 5.90 1.84 -6.93
CA LEU A 71 6.87 0.93 -6.34
C LEU A 71 7.39 -0.03 -7.42
N GLY A 72 8.71 -0.17 -7.55
CA GLY A 72 9.35 -0.99 -8.57
C GLY A 72 10.82 -0.62 -8.74
N ASP A 73 11.43 -1.04 -9.85
CA ASP A 73 12.82 -0.70 -10.18
C ASP A 73 12.98 0.82 -10.33
N ALA A 74 13.90 1.40 -9.56
CA ALA A 74 14.21 2.83 -9.59
C ALA A 74 14.86 3.29 -10.92
N ASN A 75 15.28 2.36 -11.78
CA ASN A 75 15.81 2.64 -13.12
C ASN A 75 14.74 2.56 -14.21
N GLN A 76 13.56 2.03 -13.91
CA GLN A 76 12.44 1.99 -14.84
C GLN A 76 11.89 3.40 -15.07
N LEU A 77 11.43 3.65 -16.30
CA LEU A 77 10.83 4.91 -16.69
C LEU A 77 9.33 4.75 -16.92
N VAL A 78 8.54 5.42 -16.11
CA VAL A 78 7.08 5.55 -16.27
C VAL A 78 6.79 6.83 -17.04
N HIS A 79 5.97 6.74 -18.08
CA HIS A 79 5.52 7.88 -18.86
C HIS A 79 4.11 8.25 -18.44
N ALA A 80 3.90 9.47 -17.97
CA ALA A 80 2.61 9.94 -17.51
C ALA A 80 2.10 11.08 -18.38
N LYS A 81 0.80 11.01 -18.67
CA LYS A 81 0.11 12.02 -19.48
C LYS A 81 -1.12 12.50 -18.74
N PHE A 82 -1.35 13.81 -18.76
CA PHE A 82 -2.44 14.46 -18.05
C PHE A 82 -3.14 15.50 -18.93
N ILE A 83 -4.45 15.63 -18.74
CA ILE A 83 -5.23 16.74 -19.31
C ILE A 83 -6.19 17.26 -18.26
N ASP A 84 -6.17 18.56 -17.99
CA ASP A 84 -7.13 19.18 -17.08
C ASP A 84 -8.51 19.29 -17.74
N CYS A 85 -9.50 18.57 -17.23
CA CYS A 85 -10.84 18.55 -17.80
C CYS A 85 -11.86 19.36 -16.97
N ARG A 86 -11.40 20.06 -15.92
CA ARG A 86 -12.26 20.82 -15.02
C ARG A 86 -12.69 22.14 -15.66
N LYS A 87 -14.00 22.36 -15.76
CA LYS A 87 -14.59 23.56 -16.37
C LYS A 87 -14.09 24.88 -15.77
N ASP A 88 -14.00 24.91 -14.45
CA ASP A 88 -13.69 26.14 -13.69
C ASP A 88 -12.20 26.25 -13.34
N SER A 89 -11.35 25.36 -13.87
CA SER A 89 -9.92 25.39 -13.61
C SER A 89 -9.22 26.48 -14.43
N PRO A 90 -8.25 27.22 -13.85
CA PRO A 90 -7.42 28.16 -14.60
C PRO A 90 -6.55 27.47 -15.66
N THR A 91 -6.37 26.16 -15.56
CA THR A 91 -5.57 25.34 -16.46
C THR A 91 -6.43 24.42 -17.33
N PHE A 92 -7.74 24.69 -17.49
CA PHE A 92 -8.63 23.88 -18.32
C PHE A 92 -8.04 23.62 -19.71
N ARG A 93 -8.07 22.35 -20.14
CA ARG A 93 -7.48 21.81 -21.37
C ARG A 93 -5.96 21.93 -21.47
N ARG A 94 -5.26 22.30 -20.38
CA ARG A 94 -3.81 22.17 -20.34
C ARG A 94 -3.46 20.69 -20.36
N LYS A 95 -2.59 20.33 -21.30
CA LYS A 95 -1.99 19.00 -21.40
C LYS A 95 -0.57 19.05 -20.85
N VAL A 96 -0.22 18.06 -20.03
CA VAL A 96 1.11 17.90 -19.45
C VAL A 96 1.56 16.46 -19.63
N GLU A 97 2.81 16.25 -20.03
CA GLU A 97 3.43 14.94 -20.11
C GLU A 97 4.81 15.01 -19.45
N PHE A 98 5.14 13.99 -18.65
CA PHE A 98 6.48 13.86 -18.07
C PHE A 98 6.81 12.39 -17.81
N CYS A 99 8.09 12.13 -17.65
CA CYS A 99 8.58 10.81 -17.26
C CYS A 99 9.12 10.85 -15.83
N PHE A 100 9.00 9.73 -15.11
CA PHE A 100 9.54 9.60 -13.77
C PHE A 100 9.90 8.13 -13.49
N SER A 101 10.73 7.91 -12.47
CA SER A 101 11.03 6.57 -11.98
C SER A 101 10.25 6.25 -10.70
N PRO A 102 9.82 4.97 -10.51
CA PRO A 102 9.21 4.48 -9.28
C PRO A 102 10.06 4.79 -8.04
N THR A 103 9.40 5.13 -6.94
CA THR A 103 10.02 5.36 -5.63
C THR A 103 8.94 5.51 -4.55
N SER A 104 9.17 4.98 -3.35
CA SER A 104 8.33 5.31 -2.19
C SER A 104 8.56 6.72 -1.62
N GLY A 105 9.62 7.42 -2.06
CA GLY A 105 10.03 8.71 -1.50
C GLY A 105 9.13 9.88 -1.88
N ARG A 106 8.15 9.67 -2.76
CA ARG A 106 7.16 10.66 -3.18
C ARG A 106 5.87 10.00 -3.64
N THR A 107 4.81 10.78 -3.63
CA THR A 107 3.48 10.39 -4.12
C THR A 107 3.00 11.44 -5.12
N LEU A 108 2.36 11.00 -6.19
CA LEU A 108 1.71 11.88 -7.15
C LEU A 108 0.26 12.14 -6.71
N ILE A 109 -0.12 13.40 -6.63
CA ILE A 109 -1.49 13.83 -6.35
C ILE A 109 -2.15 14.25 -7.67
N ILE A 110 -3.23 13.57 -8.03
CA ILE A 110 -4.03 13.87 -9.22
C ILE A 110 -5.41 14.35 -8.76
N PRO A 111 -5.73 15.65 -8.89
CA PRO A 111 -7.01 16.18 -8.46
C PRO A 111 -8.19 15.55 -9.22
N PRO A 112 -9.40 15.55 -8.62
CA PRO A 112 -10.60 15.13 -9.34
C PRO A 112 -10.81 16.03 -10.57
N GLY A 113 -11.18 15.43 -11.69
CA GLY A 113 -11.39 16.08 -12.99
C GLY A 113 -10.13 16.24 -13.84
N VAL A 114 -8.97 15.74 -13.39
CA VAL A 114 -7.76 15.65 -14.22
C VAL A 114 -7.68 14.27 -14.87
N ALA A 115 -7.79 14.24 -16.20
CA ALA A 115 -7.58 13.03 -16.99
C ALA A 115 -6.14 12.56 -16.85
N HIS A 116 -5.93 11.27 -16.64
CA HIS A 116 -4.58 10.70 -16.56
C HIS A 116 -4.47 9.32 -17.20
N THR A 117 -3.29 9.02 -17.70
CA THR A 117 -2.89 7.67 -18.14
C THR A 117 -1.39 7.49 -17.98
N PHE A 118 -0.97 6.24 -17.89
CA PHE A 118 0.41 5.85 -17.62
C PHE A 118 0.85 4.73 -18.56
N HIS A 119 2.10 4.79 -18.99
CA HIS A 119 2.78 3.74 -19.76
C HIS A 119 4.09 3.35 -19.09
N GLY A 120 4.58 2.14 -19.40
CA GLY A 120 5.79 1.61 -18.77
C GLY A 120 5.55 1.17 -17.33
N LEU A 121 4.38 0.59 -17.05
CA LEU A 121 3.98 0.14 -15.70
C LEU A 121 4.25 -1.34 -15.45
N GLU A 122 4.79 -2.07 -16.42
CA GLU A 122 5.15 -3.49 -16.28
C GLU A 122 6.09 -3.66 -15.09
N ASN A 123 5.83 -4.62 -14.20
CA ASN A 123 6.58 -4.81 -12.94
C ASN A 123 6.54 -3.62 -11.95
N VAL A 124 5.71 -2.60 -12.21
CA VAL A 124 5.44 -1.51 -11.26
C VAL A 124 4.15 -1.81 -10.52
N PHE A 125 4.21 -1.69 -9.20
CA PHE A 125 3.05 -1.71 -8.34
C PHE A 125 2.69 -0.27 -7.97
N THR A 126 1.41 0.06 -7.92
CA THR A 126 0.98 1.34 -7.36
C THR A 126 0.19 1.12 -6.08
N LEU A 127 0.56 1.84 -5.03
CA LEU A 127 -0.31 2.02 -3.88
C LEU A 127 -1.18 3.24 -4.10
N ASN A 128 -2.46 2.98 -4.30
CA ASN A 128 -3.47 3.99 -4.54
C ASN A 128 -4.17 4.24 -3.22
N SER A 129 -3.67 5.23 -2.48
CA SER A 129 -4.50 5.94 -1.53
C SER A 129 -5.35 6.95 -2.31
N TYR A 130 -6.40 7.46 -1.70
CA TYR A 130 -7.27 8.42 -2.37
C TYR A 130 -8.02 9.27 -1.37
N ASP A 131 -8.35 10.49 -1.78
CA ASP A 131 -9.31 11.34 -1.08
C ASP A 131 -10.63 11.37 -1.87
N LEU A 132 -11.74 11.24 -1.18
CA LEU A 132 -13.09 11.25 -1.75
C LEU A 132 -13.74 12.61 -1.56
N PHE A 133 -14.39 13.06 -2.62
CA PHE A 133 -15.20 14.26 -2.69
C PHE A 133 -16.60 13.89 -3.15
N LEU A 134 -17.61 14.44 -2.49
CA LEU A 134 -19.01 14.21 -2.76
C LEU A 134 -19.59 15.36 -3.59
N PRO A 135 -20.68 15.12 -4.34
CA PRO A 135 -21.41 16.21 -4.97
C PRO A 135 -21.99 17.15 -3.91
N SER A 136 -22.13 18.42 -4.25
CA SER A 136 -22.81 19.38 -3.36
C SER A 136 -24.27 18.97 -3.13
N ILE A 137 -24.88 19.50 -2.08
CA ILE A 137 -26.31 19.24 -1.80
C ILE A 137 -27.17 19.68 -2.98
N GLU A 138 -26.82 20.79 -3.63
CA GLU A 138 -27.52 21.30 -4.83
C GLU A 138 -27.40 20.30 -5.99
N MET A 139 -26.22 19.73 -6.23
CA MET A 139 -26.01 18.70 -7.26
C MET A 139 -26.78 17.43 -6.95
N LEU A 140 -26.83 16.98 -5.68
CA LEU A 140 -27.60 15.80 -5.27
C LEU A 140 -29.11 16.01 -5.41
N CYS A 141 -29.59 17.25 -5.29
CA CYS A 141 -31.00 17.59 -5.49
C CYS A 141 -31.40 17.67 -6.97
N ASP A 142 -30.43 17.74 -7.88
CA ASP A 142 -30.66 17.68 -9.31
C ASP A 142 -30.96 16.23 -9.73
N ARG A 143 -32.09 16.03 -10.42
CA ARG A 143 -32.54 14.71 -10.88
C ARG A 143 -31.71 14.17 -12.03
N GLU A 144 -30.83 14.99 -12.64
CA GLU A 144 -29.92 14.57 -13.71
C GLU A 144 -28.57 14.06 -13.20
N THR A 145 -28.27 14.18 -11.90
CA THR A 145 -26.99 13.70 -11.34
C THR A 145 -26.96 12.18 -11.33
N MET A 146 -26.26 11.60 -12.31
CA MET A 146 -26.07 10.14 -12.44
C MET A 146 -24.82 9.61 -11.71
N TRP A 147 -24.15 10.46 -10.93
CA TRP A 147 -22.94 10.03 -10.23
C TRP A 147 -23.24 9.07 -9.09
N SER A 148 -22.36 8.07 -8.96
CA SER A 148 -22.28 7.18 -7.81
C SER A 148 -20.81 6.78 -7.61
N PRO A 149 -20.39 6.37 -6.41
CA PRO A 149 -19.03 5.88 -6.18
C PRO A 149 -18.60 4.75 -7.12
N GLU A 150 -19.52 3.90 -7.57
CA GLU A 150 -19.25 2.81 -8.53
C GLU A 150 -19.12 3.28 -9.99
N ASN A 151 -19.46 4.54 -10.26
CA ASN A 151 -19.49 5.15 -11.59
C ASN A 151 -18.77 6.51 -11.59
N ASP A 152 -17.65 6.60 -10.88
CA ASP A 152 -16.87 7.84 -10.79
C ASP A 152 -15.87 8.02 -11.95
N ILE A 153 -15.70 7.03 -12.82
CA ILE A 153 -14.74 7.08 -13.92
C ILE A 153 -15.38 7.45 -15.26
N ILE A 154 -14.79 8.42 -15.94
CA ILE A 154 -15.05 8.75 -17.35
C ILE A 154 -13.79 8.42 -18.14
N ASN A 155 -13.95 7.71 -19.25
CA ASN A 155 -12.83 7.36 -20.11
C ASN A 155 -12.77 8.29 -21.33
N LEU A 156 -11.58 8.81 -21.64
CA LEU A 156 -11.34 9.60 -22.86
C LEU A 156 -10.33 8.88 -23.76
N PRO A 157 -10.48 8.94 -25.10
CA PRO A 157 -9.47 8.42 -26.02
C PRO A 157 -8.09 9.02 -25.75
N GLU A 158 -7.03 8.22 -25.83
CA GLU A 158 -5.68 8.71 -25.56
C GLU A 158 -5.19 9.72 -26.62
N ASP A 159 -5.73 9.65 -27.83
CA ASP A 159 -5.43 10.56 -28.94
C ASP A 159 -6.33 11.81 -28.97
N ILE A 160 -7.18 12.03 -27.96
CA ILE A 160 -8.04 13.21 -27.89
C ILE A 160 -7.22 14.50 -27.90
N ALA A 161 -7.60 15.43 -28.78
CA ALA A 161 -7.00 16.76 -28.79
C ALA A 161 -7.50 17.56 -27.58
N PRO A 162 -6.66 18.34 -26.89
CA PRO A 162 -7.08 19.09 -25.71
C PRO A 162 -8.29 20.01 -25.95
N GLU A 163 -8.40 20.59 -27.15
CA GLU A 163 -9.53 21.41 -27.60
C GLU A 163 -10.87 20.67 -27.70
N ASP A 164 -10.84 19.35 -27.85
CA ASP A 164 -12.02 18.48 -27.98
C ASP A 164 -12.47 17.91 -26.63
N VAL A 165 -11.68 18.11 -25.57
CA VAL A 165 -12.02 17.68 -24.22
C VAL A 165 -13.25 18.44 -23.70
N SER A 166 -14.25 17.67 -23.26
CA SER A 166 -15.45 18.20 -22.61
C SER A 166 -15.14 18.79 -21.24
N ALA A 167 -15.91 19.80 -20.85
CA ALA A 167 -15.76 20.44 -19.55
C ALA A 167 -16.57 19.69 -18.49
N TYR A 168 -15.91 19.24 -17.42
CA TYR A 168 -16.55 18.54 -16.31
C TYR A 168 -16.55 19.37 -15.03
N PHE A 169 -17.53 19.09 -14.17
CA PHE A 169 -17.56 19.60 -12.81
C PHE A 169 -17.03 18.53 -11.86
N ALA A 170 -15.86 18.81 -11.28
CA ALA A 170 -15.29 17.98 -10.22
C ALA A 170 -16.03 18.24 -8.90
N MET A 171 -16.09 17.21 -8.06
CA MET A 171 -16.68 17.28 -6.73
C MET A 171 -15.72 17.96 -5.77
N THR A 172 -16.27 18.68 -4.80
CA THR A 172 -15.49 19.54 -3.89
C THR A 172 -15.79 19.30 -2.42
N GLU A 173 -16.88 18.61 -2.07
CA GLU A 173 -17.25 18.37 -0.67
C GLU A 173 -16.46 17.19 -0.11
N GLU A 174 -15.47 17.42 0.74
CA GLU A 174 -14.67 16.35 1.35
C GLU A 174 -15.55 15.31 2.06
N ALA A 175 -15.32 14.03 1.74
CA ALA A 175 -16.05 12.94 2.37
C ALA A 175 -15.57 12.71 3.80
N SER A 176 -16.50 12.44 4.71
CA SER A 176 -16.17 11.99 6.07
C SER A 176 -15.59 10.57 6.08
N ASP A 177 -14.84 10.21 7.14
CA ASP A 177 -14.33 8.85 7.39
C ASP A 177 -15.40 7.75 7.25
N LEU A 178 -16.65 8.06 7.63
CA LEU A 178 -17.77 7.14 7.48
C LEU A 178 -17.95 6.66 6.04
N VAL A 179 -17.76 7.55 5.05
CA VAL A 179 -17.91 7.23 3.62
C VAL A 179 -16.82 6.27 3.17
N TYR A 180 -15.56 6.54 3.52
CA TYR A 180 -14.43 5.65 3.21
C TYR A 180 -14.65 4.25 3.78
N HIS A 181 -15.09 4.16 5.03
CA HIS A 181 -15.31 2.88 5.69
C HIS A 181 -16.52 2.12 5.13
N ARG A 182 -17.55 2.83 4.64
CA ARG A 182 -18.67 2.21 3.92
C ARG A 182 -18.23 1.70 2.55
N LEU A 183 -17.45 2.49 1.82
CA LEU A 183 -16.89 2.08 0.54
C LEU A 183 -15.98 0.85 0.68
N GLY A 184 -15.12 0.83 1.70
CA GLY A 184 -14.27 -0.34 2.00
C GLY A 184 -15.09 -1.61 2.29
N ALA A 185 -16.18 -1.49 3.05
CA ALA A 185 -17.08 -2.62 3.30
C ALA A 185 -17.75 -3.12 2.01
N LEU A 186 -18.21 -2.19 1.15
CA LEU A 186 -18.80 -2.52 -0.15
C LEU A 186 -17.77 -3.18 -1.08
N GLN A 187 -16.54 -2.67 -1.13
CA GLN A 187 -15.44 -3.28 -1.90
C GLN A 187 -15.19 -4.71 -1.44
N GLU A 188 -15.07 -4.95 -0.14
CA GLU A 188 -14.84 -6.29 0.40
C GLU A 188 -15.99 -7.25 0.09
N GLU A 189 -17.24 -6.80 0.21
CA GLU A 189 -18.42 -7.60 -0.15
C GLU A 189 -18.47 -7.91 -1.66
N ASN A 190 -18.25 -6.90 -2.50
CA ASN A 190 -18.33 -7.03 -3.95
C ASN A 190 -17.20 -7.88 -4.55
N LEU A 191 -16.00 -7.83 -3.97
CA LEU A 191 -14.87 -8.64 -4.41
C LEU A 191 -15.00 -10.11 -3.99
N ARG A 192 -15.77 -10.41 -2.93
CA ARG A 192 -16.09 -11.79 -2.53
C ARG A 192 -17.09 -12.40 -3.51
N GLY A 193 -16.58 -13.19 -4.45
CA GLY A 193 -17.41 -13.86 -5.46
C GLY A 193 -17.56 -13.10 -6.77
N TYR A 194 -16.69 -12.12 -7.04
CA TYR A 194 -16.67 -11.39 -8.30
C TYR A 194 -16.29 -12.33 -9.46
N ALA A 195 -17.22 -12.54 -10.40
CA ALA A 195 -17.06 -13.49 -11.51
C ALA A 195 -16.63 -12.84 -12.83
N PHE A 196 -16.34 -11.54 -12.83
CA PHE A 196 -16.06 -10.76 -14.02
C PHE A 196 -14.76 -9.96 -13.86
N GLN A 197 -14.14 -9.53 -14.96
CA GLN A 197 -13.04 -8.57 -14.91
C GLN A 197 -13.59 -7.16 -14.61
N HIS A 198 -12.68 -6.23 -14.30
CA HIS A 198 -13.00 -4.81 -14.23
C HIS A 198 -13.63 -4.38 -15.55
N ALA A 199 -14.64 -3.52 -15.46
CA ALA A 199 -15.39 -3.15 -16.65
C ALA A 199 -14.57 -2.19 -17.54
N GLU A 200 -14.58 -2.45 -18.84
CA GLU A 200 -14.01 -1.54 -19.83
C GLU A 200 -15.14 -0.79 -20.52
N THR A 201 -14.99 0.53 -20.66
CA THR A 201 -15.93 1.36 -21.39
C THR A 201 -15.41 1.56 -22.81
N ARG A 202 -16.20 1.20 -23.83
CA ARG A 202 -15.85 1.37 -25.25
C ARG A 202 -16.94 2.12 -25.99
N ASP A 203 -16.52 3.00 -26.89
CA ASP A 203 -17.42 3.69 -27.80
C ASP A 203 -17.69 2.86 -29.06
N PHE A 204 -18.96 2.78 -29.43
CA PHE A 204 -19.44 2.10 -30.62
C PHE A 204 -20.23 3.07 -31.49
N ILE A 205 -20.06 2.94 -32.80
CA ILE A 205 -20.92 3.60 -33.78
C ILE A 205 -21.94 2.56 -34.22
N LEU A 206 -23.22 2.81 -33.92
CA LEU A 206 -24.33 1.98 -34.40
C LEU A 206 -24.54 2.16 -35.90
N ASP A 207 -25.27 1.23 -36.53
CA ASP A 207 -25.57 1.25 -37.96
C ASP A 207 -26.32 2.53 -38.41
N ASP A 208 -27.01 3.20 -37.49
CA ASP A 208 -27.70 4.48 -37.71
C ASP A 208 -26.77 5.71 -37.56
N GLY A 209 -25.47 5.49 -37.33
CA GLY A 209 -24.46 6.53 -37.11
C GLY A 209 -24.43 7.08 -35.68
N LYS A 210 -25.30 6.62 -34.79
CA LYS A 210 -25.33 7.06 -33.40
C LYS A 210 -24.14 6.49 -32.63
N ARG A 211 -23.42 7.37 -31.93
CA ARG A 211 -22.39 6.96 -30.97
C ARG A 211 -23.05 6.52 -29.68
N ILE A 212 -22.74 5.31 -29.23
CA ILE A 212 -23.12 4.81 -27.92
C ILE A 212 -21.88 4.36 -27.17
N THR A 213 -21.90 4.50 -25.86
CA THR A 213 -20.83 4.06 -24.97
C THR A 213 -21.33 2.83 -24.22
N LEU A 214 -20.66 1.70 -24.41
CA LEU A 214 -21.02 0.43 -23.76
C LEU A 214 -19.96 0.05 -22.73
N ARG A 215 -20.42 -0.47 -21.60
CA ARG A 215 -19.57 -1.05 -20.55
C ARG A 215 -19.54 -2.56 -20.73
N LEU A 216 -18.36 -3.09 -21.06
CA LEU A 216 -18.12 -4.51 -21.27
C LEU A 216 -17.51 -5.12 -20.01
N LYS A 217 -17.95 -6.32 -19.65
CA LYS A 217 -17.38 -7.11 -18.55
C LYS A 217 -17.10 -8.52 -19.06
N GLU A 218 -15.85 -8.92 -19.08
CA GLU A 218 -15.48 -10.29 -19.42
C GLU A 218 -15.65 -11.20 -18.21
N LYS A 219 -16.20 -12.40 -18.40
CA LYS A 219 -16.31 -13.38 -17.32
C LYS A 219 -14.91 -13.91 -17.02
N ILE A 220 -14.49 -13.90 -15.76
CA ILE A 220 -13.25 -14.54 -15.34
C ILE A 220 -13.39 -16.04 -15.60
N GLN A 221 -12.54 -16.59 -16.48
CA GLN A 221 -12.40 -18.03 -16.59
C GLN A 221 -11.88 -18.55 -15.25
N GLU A 222 -12.43 -19.66 -14.73
CA GLU A 222 -11.92 -20.32 -13.53
C GLU A 222 -10.43 -20.55 -13.72
N GLN A 223 -9.61 -19.73 -13.05
CA GLN A 223 -8.17 -19.84 -13.10
C GLN A 223 -7.71 -20.85 -12.06
N ASP A 224 -6.56 -21.45 -12.35
CA ASP A 224 -5.85 -22.36 -11.46
C ASP A 224 -5.85 -21.85 -10.02
N SER A 225 -6.29 -22.71 -9.10
CA SER A 225 -6.28 -22.40 -7.67
C SER A 225 -4.87 -22.02 -7.25
N VAL A 226 -4.68 -20.82 -6.69
CA VAL A 226 -3.40 -20.40 -6.10
C VAL A 226 -3.01 -21.42 -5.03
N SER A 227 -1.90 -22.12 -5.24
CA SER A 227 -1.37 -23.07 -4.26
C SER A 227 -0.75 -22.33 -3.08
N LEU A 228 -1.52 -22.19 -2.01
CA LEU A 228 -1.06 -21.55 -0.78
C LEU A 228 -0.05 -22.43 -0.05
N LYS A 229 0.98 -21.80 0.51
CA LYS A 229 1.94 -22.48 1.39
C LYS A 229 1.31 -22.72 2.77
N THR A 230 1.81 -23.72 3.47
CA THR A 230 1.34 -24.09 4.81
C THR A 230 2.50 -24.00 5.80
N SER A 231 2.22 -23.57 7.03
CA SER A 231 3.19 -23.62 8.12
C SER A 231 2.85 -24.73 9.12
N LYS A 232 3.86 -25.24 9.80
CA LYS A 232 3.75 -26.14 10.97
C LYS A 232 3.32 -25.41 12.24
N ILE A 233 3.44 -24.08 12.29
CA ILE A 233 3.11 -23.26 13.47
C ILE A 233 1.65 -22.82 13.40
N ASN A 234 0.91 -23.08 14.48
CA ASN A 234 -0.52 -22.80 14.52
C ASN A 234 -0.82 -21.30 14.36
N GLY A 235 -1.69 -20.97 13.42
CA GLY A 235 -2.12 -19.59 13.14
C GLY A 235 -1.26 -18.83 12.14
N VAL A 236 -0.07 -19.33 11.78
CA VAL A 236 0.66 -18.80 10.62
C VAL A 236 -0.03 -19.29 9.35
N VAL A 237 -0.59 -18.38 8.55
CA VAL A 237 -1.39 -18.74 7.38
C VAL A 237 -1.09 -17.85 6.18
N PHE A 238 -1.06 -18.46 5.00
CA PHE A 238 -1.15 -17.76 3.73
C PHE A 238 -2.61 -17.76 3.30
N LYS A 239 -3.14 -16.63 2.87
CA LYS A 239 -4.52 -16.53 2.38
C LYS A 239 -4.60 -15.67 1.14
N VAL A 240 -5.52 -16.03 0.23
CA VAL A 240 -5.82 -15.21 -0.93
C VAL A 240 -6.61 -13.99 -0.48
N LEU A 241 -6.14 -12.81 -0.86
CA LEU A 241 -6.89 -11.56 -0.72
C LEU A 241 -7.92 -11.45 -1.85
N PRO A 242 -9.13 -10.94 -1.60
CA PRO A 242 -10.05 -10.60 -2.67
C PRO A 242 -9.41 -9.57 -3.60
N PHE A 243 -9.41 -9.86 -4.90
CA PHE A 243 -8.88 -8.95 -5.91
C PHE A 243 -9.76 -8.96 -7.17
N MET A 244 -9.70 -7.86 -7.90
CA MET A 244 -10.35 -7.70 -9.20
C MET A 244 -9.28 -7.74 -10.29
N LYS A 245 -9.50 -8.50 -11.35
CA LYS A 245 -8.62 -8.45 -12.52
C LYS A 245 -8.95 -7.25 -13.40
N THR A 246 -7.92 -6.59 -13.88
CA THR A 246 -8.01 -5.52 -14.90
C THR A 246 -7.46 -5.96 -16.25
N GLY A 247 -6.92 -7.17 -16.31
CA GLY A 247 -6.41 -7.85 -17.51
C GLY A 247 -5.90 -9.25 -17.14
N ASP A 248 -5.14 -9.88 -18.03
CA ASP A 248 -4.64 -11.25 -17.82
C ASP A 248 -3.63 -11.34 -16.67
N GLU A 249 -2.73 -10.36 -16.57
CA GLU A 249 -1.67 -10.29 -15.57
C GLU A 249 -1.78 -9.06 -14.64
N SER A 250 -2.87 -8.29 -14.76
CA SER A 250 -3.08 -7.06 -13.98
C SER A 250 -4.33 -7.12 -13.09
N GLY A 251 -4.32 -6.37 -12.00
CA GLY A 251 -5.45 -6.32 -11.09
C GLY A 251 -5.30 -5.37 -9.91
N ILE A 252 -6.36 -5.32 -9.12
CA ILE A 252 -6.55 -4.43 -7.99
C ILE A 252 -6.86 -5.26 -6.76
N VAL A 253 -6.04 -5.14 -5.73
CA VAL A 253 -6.24 -5.74 -4.41
C VAL A 253 -6.66 -4.64 -3.44
N ALA A 254 -7.87 -4.75 -2.89
CA ALA A 254 -8.38 -3.75 -1.96
C ALA A 254 -7.96 -4.10 -0.53
N LEU A 255 -7.14 -3.27 0.09
CA LEU A 255 -6.81 -3.37 1.51
C LEU A 255 -7.82 -2.53 2.30
N THR A 256 -8.85 -3.18 2.85
CA THR A 256 -10.02 -2.50 3.47
C THR A 256 -9.97 -2.44 5.00
N ARG A 257 -9.01 -3.12 5.64
CA ARG A 257 -8.86 -3.20 7.10
C ARG A 257 -8.66 -1.81 7.73
N ARG A 258 -9.35 -1.44 8.80
CA ARG A 258 -9.26 -0.08 9.39
C ARG A 258 -8.00 0.22 10.21
N SER A 259 -6.90 -0.49 9.97
CA SER A 259 -5.60 -0.24 10.61
C SER A 259 -4.69 0.58 9.70
N PRO A 260 -3.81 1.43 10.28
CA PRO A 260 -2.71 2.06 9.57
C PRO A 260 -1.83 1.00 8.93
N LEU A 261 -1.34 1.29 7.72
CA LEU A 261 -0.40 0.44 7.02
C LEU A 261 0.96 1.11 6.94
N TYR A 262 1.98 0.32 6.64
CA TYR A 262 3.31 0.82 6.34
C TYR A 262 3.99 -0.09 5.32
N LEU A 263 4.97 0.47 4.62
CA LEU A 263 5.82 -0.27 3.70
C LEU A 263 7.17 -0.52 4.35
N VAL A 264 7.78 -1.63 3.97
CA VAL A 264 9.20 -1.90 4.18
C VAL A 264 9.82 -2.15 2.81
N GLU A 265 10.63 -1.20 2.35
CA GLU A 265 11.51 -1.40 1.21
C GLU A 265 12.76 -2.10 1.69
N HIS A 266 13.07 -3.26 1.12
CA HIS A 266 14.24 -4.04 1.49
C HIS A 266 15.48 -3.72 0.65
N GLY A 267 15.46 -2.63 -0.11
CA GLY A 267 16.59 -2.18 -0.92
C GLY A 267 16.98 -3.14 -2.04
N SER A 268 18.02 -2.76 -2.77
CA SER A 268 18.58 -3.48 -3.92
C SER A 268 19.81 -4.31 -3.56
N THR A 269 20.40 -4.04 -2.39
CA THR A 269 21.59 -4.74 -1.91
C THR A 269 21.23 -5.92 -1.01
N HIS A 270 21.87 -7.07 -1.26
CA HIS A 270 21.64 -8.27 -0.44
C HIS A 270 22.03 -8.02 1.01
N TYR A 271 21.08 -8.22 1.91
CA TYR A 271 21.33 -8.27 3.34
C TYR A 271 20.42 -9.32 3.97
N ASP A 272 20.96 -10.05 4.93
CA ASP A 272 20.20 -10.99 5.75
C ASP A 272 20.06 -10.41 7.15
N PHE A 273 18.87 -10.56 7.73
CA PHE A 273 18.67 -10.22 9.13
C PHE A 273 19.45 -11.23 10.00
N ASP A 274 20.07 -10.75 11.08
CA ASP A 274 20.80 -11.57 12.06
C ASP A 274 19.92 -12.02 13.24
N SER A 275 18.67 -11.57 13.25
CA SER A 275 17.70 -11.77 14.31
C SER A 275 16.29 -12.00 13.75
N TYR A 276 15.49 -12.75 14.50
CA TYR A 276 14.04 -12.77 14.34
C TYR A 276 13.43 -11.50 14.92
N GLY A 277 12.42 -10.95 14.24
CA GLY A 277 11.49 -10.00 14.84
C GLY A 277 10.36 -10.73 15.56
N LEU A 278 10.06 -10.33 16.79
CA LEU A 278 9.00 -10.90 17.62
C LEU A 278 8.10 -9.79 18.17
N HIS A 279 6.84 -9.77 17.73
CA HIS A 279 5.83 -8.82 18.21
C HIS A 279 4.96 -9.46 19.29
N LEU A 280 4.66 -8.76 20.39
CA LEU A 280 3.77 -9.29 21.44
C LEU A 280 2.35 -8.72 21.35
N GLY A 281 2.17 -7.57 20.70
CA GLY A 281 0.89 -6.88 20.51
C GLY A 281 0.56 -6.56 19.05
N GLN A 282 1.35 -7.02 18.09
CA GLN A 282 1.08 -6.87 16.67
C GLN A 282 1.03 -8.23 15.99
N GLU A 283 -0.09 -8.49 15.33
CA GLU A 283 -0.24 -9.57 14.35
C GLU A 283 0.03 -8.98 12.97
N ASP A 284 1.00 -9.57 12.28
CA ASP A 284 1.45 -9.08 10.98
C ASP A 284 0.57 -9.61 9.87
N HIS A 285 0.32 -8.74 8.91
CA HIS A 285 -0.53 -8.97 7.76
C HIS A 285 0.20 -8.44 6.53
N LEU A 286 1.02 -9.33 5.96
CA LEU A 286 2.09 -8.99 5.03
C LEU A 286 1.72 -9.37 3.60
N VAL A 287 1.87 -8.44 2.68
CA VAL A 287 1.83 -8.69 1.23
C VAL A 287 3.20 -8.34 0.66
N PHE A 288 3.75 -9.22 -0.18
CA PHE A 288 5.07 -9.06 -0.77
C PHE A 288 4.96 -8.70 -2.24
N LEU A 289 5.50 -7.54 -2.60
CA LEU A 289 5.51 -7.01 -3.96
C LEU A 289 6.92 -7.12 -4.53
N GLY A 290 7.05 -7.70 -5.72
CA GLY A 290 8.33 -7.94 -6.39
C GLY A 290 8.18 -8.95 -7.52
N ASP A 291 9.31 -9.44 -8.05
CA ASP A 291 9.34 -10.48 -9.07
C ASP A 291 8.64 -11.77 -8.58
N SER A 292 7.62 -12.21 -9.32
CA SER A 292 6.80 -13.38 -8.99
C SER A 292 7.59 -14.70 -9.00
N LYS A 293 8.77 -14.72 -9.64
CA LYS A 293 9.67 -15.88 -9.73
C LYS A 293 10.69 -15.92 -8.61
N LYS A 294 10.86 -14.83 -7.86
CA LYS A 294 11.81 -14.74 -6.75
C LYS A 294 11.34 -15.61 -5.58
N GLU A 295 12.27 -16.38 -5.00
CA GLU A 295 12.00 -17.16 -3.79
C GLU A 295 12.41 -16.38 -2.54
N ILE A 296 11.45 -16.19 -1.64
CA ILE A 296 11.63 -15.67 -0.29
C ILE A 296 11.63 -16.85 0.67
N THR A 297 12.61 -16.89 1.57
CA THR A 297 12.63 -17.85 2.67
C THR A 297 12.17 -17.17 3.95
N LEU A 298 11.14 -17.73 4.58
CA LEU A 298 10.65 -17.34 5.90
C LEU A 298 11.08 -18.38 6.92
N LYS A 299 11.80 -17.95 7.95
CA LYS A 299 12.09 -18.75 9.14
C LYS A 299 11.21 -18.29 10.29
N LEU A 300 10.64 -19.24 11.02
CA LEU A 300 9.69 -19.01 12.09
C LEU A 300 10.05 -19.81 13.33
N VAL A 301 9.76 -19.25 14.50
CA VAL A 301 9.76 -19.96 15.78
C VAL A 301 8.55 -19.53 16.59
N ASP A 302 7.74 -20.49 17.04
CA ASP A 302 6.62 -20.19 17.93
C ASP A 302 7.11 -19.98 19.37
N MET A 303 7.02 -18.75 19.89
CA MET A 303 7.46 -18.42 21.25
C MET A 303 6.26 -18.09 22.15
N ARG A 304 5.04 -18.48 21.80
CA ARG A 304 3.83 -18.14 22.56
C ARG A 304 3.60 -19.08 23.74
N GLU A 305 3.54 -18.52 24.95
CA GLU A 305 3.21 -19.27 26.16
C GLU A 305 1.86 -20.02 26.00
N GLY A 306 1.88 -21.33 26.26
CA GLY A 306 0.69 -22.19 26.15
C GLY A 306 0.29 -22.59 24.73
N SER A 307 1.08 -22.25 23.71
CA SER A 307 0.83 -22.72 22.34
C SER A 307 1.06 -24.23 22.20
N ALA A 308 0.20 -24.89 21.41
CA ALA A 308 0.37 -26.29 21.06
C ALA A 308 1.59 -26.55 20.15
N THR A 309 2.11 -25.49 19.52
CA THR A 309 3.31 -25.53 18.68
C THR A 309 4.47 -24.78 19.31
N LEU A 310 4.46 -24.55 20.63
CA LEU A 310 5.54 -23.85 21.35
C LEU A 310 6.92 -24.45 21.01
N PHE A 311 7.84 -23.58 20.61
CA PHE A 311 9.20 -23.86 20.15
C PHE A 311 9.32 -24.73 18.90
N VAL A 312 8.22 -24.94 18.17
CA VAL A 312 8.32 -25.46 16.81
C VAL A 312 8.98 -24.41 15.93
N GLU A 313 10.05 -24.84 15.26
CA GLU A 313 10.67 -24.10 14.17
C GLU A 313 10.03 -24.50 12.85
N ASP A 314 9.90 -23.54 11.94
CA ASP A 314 9.44 -23.81 10.58
C ASP A 314 10.19 -22.96 9.57
N GLU A 315 10.35 -23.51 8.38
CA GLU A 315 10.95 -22.82 7.23
C GLU A 315 10.01 -22.98 6.04
N VAL A 316 9.60 -21.86 5.48
CA VAL A 316 8.65 -21.81 4.36
C VAL A 316 9.27 -21.01 3.22
N VAL A 317 9.35 -21.61 2.05
CA VAL A 317 9.74 -20.93 0.81
C VAL A 317 8.49 -20.57 0.01
N PHE A 318 8.38 -19.29 -0.34
CA PHE A 318 7.25 -18.73 -1.08
C PHE A 318 7.72 -17.63 -2.04
N ASN A 319 6.80 -17.13 -2.86
CA ASN A 319 7.09 -16.11 -3.87
C ASN A 319 6.26 -14.84 -3.60
N PRO A 320 6.77 -13.65 -3.96
CA PRO A 320 5.97 -12.42 -3.97
C PRO A 320 4.66 -12.60 -4.74
N SER A 321 3.57 -12.08 -4.17
CA SER A 321 2.27 -12.06 -4.82
C SER A 321 1.40 -10.97 -4.22
N PRO A 322 0.87 -10.02 -5.03
CA PRO A 322 -0.01 -8.98 -4.52
C PRO A 322 -1.33 -9.54 -3.96
N GLY A 323 -1.77 -10.70 -4.47
CA GLY A 323 -3.03 -11.34 -4.11
C GLY A 323 -2.95 -12.31 -2.92
N VAL A 324 -1.80 -12.44 -2.25
CA VAL A 324 -1.63 -13.35 -1.11
C VAL A 324 -1.14 -12.57 0.11
N GLU A 325 -1.87 -12.68 1.21
CA GLU A 325 -1.47 -12.16 2.52
C GLU A 325 -0.88 -13.30 3.37
N LEU A 326 0.30 -13.07 3.94
CA LEU A 326 0.87 -13.87 5.02
C LEU A 326 0.44 -13.26 6.36
N VAL A 327 -0.17 -14.07 7.22
CA VAL A 327 -0.53 -13.71 8.58
C VAL A 327 0.45 -14.36 9.56
N ILE A 328 1.10 -13.55 10.39
CA ILE A 328 1.97 -14.03 11.48
C ILE A 328 1.38 -13.54 12.81
N PRO A 329 0.87 -14.46 13.66
CA PRO A 329 0.30 -14.09 14.95
C PRO A 329 1.33 -13.45 15.89
N CYS A 330 0.85 -12.61 16.82
CA CYS A 330 1.64 -12.15 17.96
C CYS A 330 2.37 -13.33 18.63
N GLY A 331 3.64 -13.16 18.98
CA GLY A 331 4.46 -14.12 19.71
C GLY A 331 5.12 -15.21 18.83
N VAL A 332 4.94 -15.17 17.51
CA VAL A 332 5.71 -15.98 16.57
C VAL A 332 6.88 -15.14 16.06
N ALA A 333 8.10 -15.55 16.39
CA ALA A 333 9.32 -14.91 15.96
C ALA A 333 9.55 -15.25 14.48
N HIS A 334 9.92 -14.26 13.65
CA HIS A 334 10.06 -14.46 12.21
C HIS A 334 11.25 -13.69 11.62
N ALA A 335 11.85 -14.27 10.58
CA ALA A 335 12.93 -13.66 9.81
C ALA A 335 12.74 -14.00 8.32
N PHE A 336 12.99 -13.02 7.47
CA PHE A 336 12.90 -13.15 6.02
C PHE A 336 14.29 -13.07 5.38
N PHE A 337 14.50 -13.89 4.36
CA PHE A 337 15.74 -13.95 3.58
C PHE A 337 15.43 -13.77 2.10
N ASN A 338 16.43 -13.34 1.33
CA ASN A 338 16.32 -13.06 -0.11
C ASN A 338 15.30 -11.96 -0.42
N MET A 339 15.35 -10.87 0.35
CA MET A 339 14.36 -9.78 0.26
C MET A 339 14.74 -8.66 -0.70
N THR A 340 15.86 -8.75 -1.44
CA THR A 340 16.26 -7.68 -2.37
C THR A 340 15.18 -7.37 -3.39
N ASP A 341 14.97 -6.10 -3.71
CA ASP A 341 13.96 -5.63 -4.66
C ASP A 341 12.52 -6.05 -4.31
N VAL A 342 12.27 -6.46 -3.06
CA VAL A 342 10.94 -6.74 -2.52
C VAL A 342 10.49 -5.56 -1.68
N VAL A 343 9.22 -5.17 -1.86
CA VAL A 343 8.52 -4.26 -0.95
C VAL A 343 7.48 -5.04 -0.18
N THR A 344 7.56 -4.98 1.15
CA THR A 344 6.56 -5.57 2.04
C THR A 344 5.53 -4.52 2.42
N VAL A 345 4.26 -4.79 2.14
CA VAL A 345 3.12 -4.00 2.64
C VAL A 345 2.60 -4.67 3.90
N ASN A 346 2.69 -4.02 5.06
CA ASN A 346 2.08 -4.51 6.28
C ASN A 346 0.86 -3.68 6.67
N ARG A 347 -0.26 -4.34 6.94
CA ARG A 347 -1.47 -3.71 7.48
C ARG A 347 -1.91 -4.42 8.76
N PRO A 348 -1.20 -4.21 9.88
CA PRO A 348 -1.27 -5.07 11.07
C PRO A 348 -2.62 -5.07 11.77
N VAL A 349 -2.86 -6.10 12.58
CA VAL A 349 -3.91 -6.13 13.60
C VAL A 349 -3.24 -5.97 14.97
N LEU A 350 -3.76 -5.03 15.77
CA LEU A 350 -3.10 -4.63 17.02
C LEU A 350 -3.88 -5.11 18.24
N TYR A 351 -3.14 -5.54 19.24
CA TYR A 351 -3.63 -6.07 20.50
C TYR A 351 -2.95 -5.34 21.66
N ARG A 352 -3.73 -4.95 22.66
CA ARG A 352 -3.23 -4.36 23.91
C ARG A 352 -3.22 -5.38 25.05
N GLY A 353 -2.31 -5.17 26.00
CA GLY A 353 -2.29 -5.91 27.25
C GLY A 353 -3.43 -5.51 28.20
N GLU A 354 -3.65 -6.30 29.26
CA GLU A 354 -4.67 -6.04 30.29
C GLU A 354 -4.44 -4.71 31.03
N ILE A 355 -3.19 -4.24 31.08
CA ILE A 355 -2.76 -3.01 31.78
C ILE A 355 -2.81 -1.79 30.83
N GLY A 356 -3.11 -1.98 29.53
CA GLY A 356 -3.28 -0.89 28.55
C GLY A 356 -2.03 -0.50 27.76
N ASP A 357 -0.89 -1.15 28.00
CA ASP A 357 0.38 -0.79 27.38
C ASP A 357 0.54 -1.43 25.99
N TYR A 358 0.16 -0.71 24.94
CA TYR A 358 0.75 -0.90 23.60
C TYR A 358 1.39 0.42 23.17
N LEU A 359 2.70 0.39 22.97
CA LEU A 359 3.47 1.49 22.43
C LEU A 359 4.01 1.09 21.06
N PRO A 360 3.50 1.68 19.95
CA PRO A 360 4.03 1.44 18.62
C PRO A 360 5.56 1.64 18.59
N GLY A 361 6.29 0.74 17.91
CA GLY A 361 7.76 0.77 17.83
C GLY A 361 8.52 0.22 19.04
N HIS A 362 7.82 -0.08 20.15
CA HIS A 362 8.40 -0.73 21.33
C HIS A 362 7.92 -2.17 21.52
N ASP A 363 7.16 -2.72 20.57
CA ASP A 363 6.57 -4.05 20.65
C ASP A 363 7.46 -5.15 20.03
N VAL A 364 8.51 -4.78 19.30
CA VAL A 364 9.41 -5.75 18.64
C VAL A 364 10.48 -6.22 19.61
N ILE A 365 10.77 -7.51 19.63
CA ILE A 365 11.94 -8.11 20.27
C ILE A 365 12.80 -8.71 19.16
N ASP A 366 14.05 -8.28 19.07
CA ASP A 366 15.06 -8.84 18.19
C ASP A 366 15.71 -10.03 18.89
N TRP A 367 15.38 -11.24 18.43
CA TRP A 367 15.92 -12.50 18.97
C TRP A 367 16.99 -13.05 18.04
N PRO A 368 18.27 -13.19 18.44
CA PRO A 368 19.34 -13.64 17.56
C PRO A 368 19.03 -14.97 16.89
N LEU A 369 19.25 -15.09 15.57
CA LEU A 369 19.00 -16.33 14.83
C LEU A 369 19.83 -17.52 15.33
N SER A 370 21.03 -17.24 15.85
CA SER A 370 21.93 -18.24 16.42
C SER A 370 21.53 -18.70 17.82
N ASN A 371 20.63 -17.98 18.49
CA ASN A 371 20.19 -18.31 19.84
C ASN A 371 18.99 -19.25 19.81
N THR A 372 19.22 -20.53 20.11
CA THR A 372 18.18 -21.56 20.19
C THR A 372 17.64 -21.78 21.60
N ASP A 373 18.11 -21.02 22.60
CA ASP A 373 17.61 -21.09 23.98
C ASP A 373 16.31 -20.27 24.12
N TYR A 374 15.29 -20.69 23.38
CA TYR A 374 14.02 -19.96 23.25
C TYR A 374 13.31 -19.79 24.60
N VAL A 375 12.68 -18.63 24.76
CA VAL A 375 11.85 -18.29 25.92
C VAL A 375 10.41 -18.12 25.47
N SER A 376 9.45 -18.58 26.27
CA SER A 376 8.03 -18.36 25.98
C SER A 376 7.58 -16.97 26.46
N PHE A 377 6.78 -16.28 25.65
CA PHE A 377 6.22 -14.96 25.95
C PHE A 377 4.70 -15.00 26.04
N ARG A 378 4.15 -14.23 26.97
CA ARG A 378 2.73 -13.92 27.03
C ARG A 378 2.42 -12.83 26.01
N VAL A 379 1.49 -13.11 25.10
CA VAL A 379 1.04 -12.16 24.08
C VAL A 379 -0.16 -11.34 24.55
N ASN A 380 -0.33 -10.16 23.98
CA ASN A 380 -1.54 -9.36 24.15
C ASN A 380 -2.73 -10.05 23.49
N LYS A 381 -3.90 -9.95 24.13
CA LYS A 381 -5.12 -10.66 23.69
C LYS A 381 -6.32 -9.75 23.42
N ILE A 382 -6.24 -8.48 23.82
CA ILE A 382 -7.36 -7.55 23.69
C ILE A 382 -7.21 -6.79 22.38
N LEU A 383 -8.04 -7.12 21.39
CA LEU A 383 -8.09 -6.40 20.12
C LEU A 383 -8.37 -4.91 20.37
N VAL A 384 -7.62 -4.03 19.71
CA VAL A 384 -7.84 -2.59 19.80
C VAL A 384 -8.99 -2.15 18.87
N GLY A 385 -9.69 -1.07 19.25
CA GLY A 385 -10.78 -0.50 18.46
C GLY A 385 -10.35 0.66 17.56
N ASP A 386 -11.29 1.18 16.76
CA ASP A 386 -11.07 2.25 15.78
C ASP A 386 -10.43 3.51 16.42
N ASP A 387 -10.87 3.93 17.61
CA ASP A 387 -10.29 5.09 18.32
C ASP A 387 -8.79 4.94 18.57
N PHE A 388 -8.32 3.72 18.85
CA PHE A 388 -6.92 3.45 19.05
C PHE A 388 -6.14 3.61 17.74
N TYR A 389 -6.66 3.06 16.64
CA TYR A 389 -6.04 3.21 15.33
C TYR A 389 -5.98 4.67 14.88
N MET A 390 -7.03 5.46 15.12
CA MET A 390 -7.00 6.90 14.86
C MET A 390 -5.92 7.60 15.69
N SER A 391 -5.73 7.21 16.95
CA SER A 391 -4.62 7.75 17.76
C SER A 391 -3.24 7.37 17.21
N VAL A 392 -3.08 6.19 16.62
CA VAL A 392 -1.84 5.77 15.95
C VAL A 392 -1.60 6.60 14.68
N VAL A 393 -2.65 6.85 13.88
CA VAL A 393 -2.57 7.74 12.71
C VAL A 393 -2.09 9.13 13.09
N VAL A 394 -2.66 9.72 14.16
CA VAL A 394 -2.25 11.04 14.65
C VAL A 394 -0.78 11.04 15.04
N LYS A 395 -0.33 10.05 15.83
CA LYS A 395 1.08 9.91 16.22
C LYS A 395 2.03 9.71 15.04
N GLN A 396 1.62 8.96 14.01
CA GLN A 396 2.41 8.82 12.79
C GLN A 396 2.53 10.16 12.05
N LYS A 397 1.45 10.92 11.92
CA LYS A 397 1.49 12.27 11.32
C LYS A 397 2.39 13.22 12.09
N GLU A 398 2.33 13.18 13.43
CA GLU A 398 3.23 13.95 14.30
C GLU A 398 4.70 13.55 14.07
N ALA A 399 5.02 12.26 14.09
CA ALA A 399 6.38 11.78 13.83
C ALA A 399 6.90 12.15 12.43
N MET A 400 6.03 12.14 11.43
CA MET A 400 6.37 12.52 10.05
C MET A 400 6.61 14.03 9.88
N SER A 401 6.17 14.86 10.83
CA SER A 401 6.45 16.31 10.82
C SER A 401 7.86 16.66 11.29
N GLU A 402 8.58 15.69 11.86
CA GLU A 402 9.95 15.84 12.34
C GLU A 402 10.97 15.23 11.36
N TYR A 403 12.16 15.82 11.27
CA TYR A 403 13.27 15.23 10.52
C TYR A 403 13.78 13.98 11.23
N SER A 404 13.87 12.85 10.51
CA SER A 404 14.42 11.61 11.06
C SER A 404 15.92 11.76 11.29
N THR A 405 16.32 11.82 12.56
CA THR A 405 17.74 11.90 12.97
C THR A 405 18.33 10.54 13.34
N TYR A 406 17.49 9.50 13.42
CA TYR A 406 17.85 8.14 13.80
C TYR A 406 17.28 7.13 12.80
N SER A 407 17.90 5.96 12.70
CA SER A 407 17.32 4.80 12.01
C SER A 407 16.20 4.16 12.84
N THR A 408 15.48 3.21 12.25
CA THR A 408 14.48 2.41 12.98
C THR A 408 15.09 1.79 14.24
N PRO A 409 14.46 1.93 15.42
CA PRO A 409 14.99 1.37 16.66
C PRO A 409 15.14 -0.15 16.61
N LYS A 410 16.26 -0.67 17.10
CA LYS A 410 16.46 -2.10 17.35
C LYS A 410 16.17 -2.39 18.81
N SER A 411 15.44 -3.46 19.12
CA SER A 411 15.03 -3.81 20.47
C SER A 411 15.60 -5.16 20.86
N VAL A 412 16.74 -5.19 21.56
CA VAL A 412 17.42 -6.43 21.93
C VAL A 412 17.10 -6.87 23.36
N ILE A 413 17.16 -8.17 23.62
CA ILE A 413 17.11 -8.73 24.98
C ILE A 413 18.54 -8.92 25.49
N VAL A 414 18.86 -8.32 26.63
CA VAL A 414 20.16 -8.44 27.29
C VAL A 414 19.97 -9.12 28.64
N TYR A 415 20.85 -10.04 29.00
CA TYR A 415 20.89 -10.56 30.36
C TYR A 415 21.54 -9.53 31.29
N ASP A 416 20.76 -8.98 32.20
CA ASP A 416 21.27 -8.07 33.23
C ASP A 416 21.79 -8.88 34.42
N GLU A 417 23.12 -8.93 34.55
CA GLU A 417 23.81 -9.64 35.63
C GLU A 417 23.43 -9.13 37.03
N LEU A 418 23.03 -7.87 37.16
CA LEU A 418 22.65 -7.27 38.45
C LEU A 418 21.28 -7.73 38.92
N SER A 419 20.31 -7.83 38.02
CA SER A 419 18.96 -8.32 38.35
C SER A 419 18.80 -9.83 38.19
N GLY A 420 19.74 -10.49 37.51
CA GLY A 420 19.65 -11.91 37.15
C GLY A 420 18.50 -12.20 36.17
N LYS A 421 18.10 -11.20 35.39
CA LYS A 421 16.93 -11.25 34.49
C LYS A 421 17.29 -10.77 33.10
N TYR A 422 16.56 -11.29 32.12
CA TYR A 422 16.56 -10.75 30.77
C TYR A 422 15.76 -9.43 30.74
N VAL A 423 16.39 -8.36 30.27
CA VAL A 423 15.79 -7.02 30.12
C VAL A 423 15.79 -6.60 28.65
N LYS A 424 14.73 -5.90 28.23
CA LYS A 424 14.60 -5.35 26.88
C LYS A 424 15.28 -3.98 26.81
N VAL A 425 16.17 -3.80 25.84
CA VAL A 425 16.90 -2.54 25.59
C VAL A 425 16.59 -2.06 24.18
N VAL A 426 16.22 -0.79 24.04
CA VAL A 426 15.96 -0.16 22.73
C VAL A 426 17.21 0.66 22.33
N LEU A 427 17.81 0.28 21.22
CA LEU A 427 18.97 0.90 20.60
C LEU A 427 18.50 1.79 19.44
N LYS A 428 18.97 3.03 19.39
CA LYS A 428 18.76 3.94 18.27
C LYS A 428 20.10 4.34 17.70
N GLU A 429 20.34 4.05 16.44
CA GLU A 429 21.54 4.48 15.74
C GLU A 429 21.29 5.87 15.13
N LYS A 430 22.17 6.82 15.45
CA LYS A 430 22.10 8.16 14.86
C LYS A 430 22.51 8.05 13.40
N MET A 431 21.70 8.58 12.48
CA MET A 431 22.14 8.70 11.10
C MET A 431 23.31 9.69 11.09
N LEU A 432 24.50 9.23 10.67
CA LEU A 432 25.61 10.13 10.45
C LEU A 432 25.19 11.08 9.34
N ASP A 433 25.12 12.38 9.63
CA ASP A 433 24.97 13.41 8.60
C ASP A 433 26.09 13.15 7.57
N GLU A 434 25.75 12.74 6.35
CA GLU A 434 26.66 13.00 5.23
C GLU A 434 26.76 14.54 5.18
N PRO A 435 27.97 15.11 5.18
CA PRO A 435 28.12 16.55 5.22
C PRO A 435 27.36 17.14 4.04
N LEU A 436 26.43 18.04 4.35
CA LEU A 436 25.78 18.92 3.40
C LEU A 436 26.87 19.63 2.59
N GLY A 437 27.13 19.10 1.39
CA GLY A 437 28.10 19.61 0.42
C GLY A 437 27.40 20.36 -0.69
#